data_AF-A0A7X7X938-F1
#
_entry.id   AF-A0A7X7X938-F1
#
_cell.length_a   1.000
_cell.length_b   1.000
_cell.length_c   1.000
_cell.angle_alpha   90.00
_cell.angle_beta   90.00
_cell.angle_gamma   90.00
#
_symmetry.space_group_name_H-M   'P 1'
#
loop_
_entity.id
_entity.type
_entity.pdbx_description
1 polymer ?
#
loop_
_entity_poly.entity_id
_entity_poly.type
_entity_poly.pdbx_seq_one_letter_code
_entity_poly.pdbx_strand_id
1 'polypeptide(L)'
;MSRTHEESKQLDAEIKLCIEQNGPLSGYRITKCTQAPPMTIHYKLKMMVKRGELNCKKKGKAILYSLPLTVADLPEAKRELAPKMVSRGPKALTENTLRSEDYLVKRYSSGRQRRSKSLAAMAFEGNGEGRR
;
A
#
# COMPACT_ATOMS: atom_id res chain seq x y z
N MET A 1 -21.06 39.72 -1.17
CA MET A 1 -21.79 38.54 -1.67
C MET A 1 -20.97 37.29 -1.37
N SER A 2 -21.23 36.64 -0.24
CA SER A 2 -20.63 35.34 0.11
C SER A 2 -21.38 34.23 -0.61
N ARG A 3 -20.67 33.37 -1.34
CA ARG A 3 -21.24 32.17 -1.98
C ARG A 3 -21.98 31.33 -0.94
N THR A 4 -23.12 30.78 -1.32
CA THR A 4 -23.87 29.88 -0.45
C THR A 4 -23.05 28.61 -0.18
N HIS A 5 -23.29 27.95 0.97
CA HIS A 5 -22.59 26.72 1.34
C HIS A 5 -22.76 25.61 0.29
N GLU A 6 -23.87 25.62 -0.45
CA GLU A 6 -24.17 24.69 -1.53
C GLU A 6 -23.29 24.89 -2.76
N GLU A 7 -23.13 26.14 -3.24
CA GLU A 7 -22.23 26.48 -4.34
C GLU A 7 -20.79 26.03 -4.06
N SER A 8 -20.36 26.15 -2.81
CA SER A 8 -19.04 25.73 -2.35
C SER A 8 -18.87 24.20 -2.46
N LYS A 9 -19.91 23.41 -2.15
CA LYS A 9 -19.88 21.96 -2.30
C LYS A 9 -19.93 21.53 -3.76
N GLN A 10 -20.74 22.22 -4.56
CA GLN A 10 -20.83 21.97 -6.00
C GLN A 10 -19.48 22.13 -6.68
N LEU A 11 -18.75 23.19 -6.33
CA LEU A 11 -17.42 23.43 -6.88
C LEU A 11 -16.40 22.34 -6.49
N ASP A 12 -16.51 21.78 -5.29
CA ASP A 12 -15.66 20.64 -4.87
C ASP A 12 -15.96 19.40 -5.71
N ALA A 13 -17.22 19.15 -6.06
CA ALA A 13 -17.62 18.05 -6.93
C ALA A 13 -17.14 18.25 -8.38
N GLU A 14 -17.26 19.46 -8.92
CA GLU A 14 -16.78 19.81 -10.26
C GLU A 14 -15.26 19.62 -10.39
N ILE A 15 -14.49 20.00 -9.37
CA ILE A 15 -13.04 19.76 -9.34
C ILE A 15 -12.74 18.26 -9.42
N LYS A 16 -13.43 17.42 -8.63
CA LYS A 16 -13.23 15.97 -8.65
C LYS A 16 -13.54 15.39 -10.03
N LEU A 17 -14.66 15.78 -10.61
CA LEU A 17 -15.10 15.33 -11.94
C LEU A 17 -14.12 15.72 -13.05
N CYS A 18 -13.59 16.96 -13.04
CA CYS A 18 -12.58 17.38 -14.01
C CYS A 18 -11.27 16.58 -13.88
N ILE A 19 -10.86 16.20 -12.65
CA ILE A 19 -9.68 15.35 -12.43
C ILE A 19 -9.95 13.89 -12.84
N GLU A 20 -11.14 13.37 -12.59
CA GLU A 20 -11.53 12.00 -12.97
C GLU A 20 -11.49 11.82 -14.49
N GLN A 21 -12.04 12.78 -15.24
CA GLN A 21 -12.12 12.72 -16.71
C GLN A 21 -10.78 12.92 -17.41
N ASN A 22 -9.92 13.80 -16.88
CA ASN A 22 -8.67 14.19 -17.56
C ASN A 22 -7.41 13.60 -16.93
N GLY A 23 -7.54 12.90 -15.80
CA GLY A 23 -6.43 12.41 -14.99
C GLY A 23 -5.74 13.51 -14.17
N PRO A 24 -4.45 13.34 -13.82
CA PRO A 24 -3.73 14.30 -12.99
C PRO A 24 -3.59 15.68 -13.64
N LEU A 25 -4.17 16.71 -13.02
CA LEU A 25 -4.24 18.06 -13.58
C LEU A 25 -3.50 19.10 -12.75
N SER A 26 -3.00 20.14 -13.42
CA SER A 26 -2.48 21.33 -12.73
C SER A 26 -3.62 22.24 -12.28
N GLY A 27 -3.39 23.04 -11.23
CA GLY A 27 -4.38 24.02 -10.75
C GLY A 27 -4.87 24.98 -11.84
N TYR A 28 -3.99 25.35 -12.78
CA TYR A 28 -4.35 26.17 -13.94
C TYR A 28 -5.37 25.49 -14.86
N ARG A 29 -5.20 24.19 -15.17
CA ARG A 29 -6.17 23.44 -15.98
C ARG A 29 -7.51 23.27 -15.28
N ILE A 30 -7.48 23.05 -13.96
CA ILE A 30 -8.71 22.95 -13.14
C ILE A 30 -9.47 24.29 -13.15
N THR A 31 -8.75 25.41 -13.11
CA THR A 31 -9.34 26.75 -13.23
C THR A 31 -10.04 26.93 -14.59
N LYS A 32 -9.45 26.40 -15.67
CA LYS A 32 -10.08 26.43 -17.00
C LYS A 32 -11.31 25.52 -17.11
N CYS A 33 -11.31 24.34 -16.50
CA CYS A 33 -12.48 23.45 -16.46
C CYS A 33 -13.67 24.10 -15.76
N THR A 34 -13.43 24.65 -14.58
CA THR A 34 -14.48 25.10 -13.64
C THR A 34 -14.90 26.55 -13.86
N GLN A 35 -14.14 27.32 -14.64
CA GLN A 35 -14.34 28.76 -14.88
C GLN A 35 -14.43 29.61 -13.59
N ALA A 36 -13.95 29.09 -12.48
CA ALA A 36 -13.97 29.78 -11.20
C ALA A 36 -12.70 30.64 -11.00
N PRO A 37 -12.73 31.62 -10.08
CA PRO A 37 -11.57 32.46 -9.80
C PRO A 37 -10.34 31.63 -9.36
N PRO A 38 -9.12 31.93 -9.86
CA PRO A 38 -7.92 31.14 -9.57
C PRO A 38 -7.62 31.00 -8.07
N MET A 39 -7.84 32.08 -7.30
CA MET A 39 -7.62 32.08 -5.86
C MET A 39 -8.58 31.15 -5.12
N THR A 40 -9.84 31.11 -5.54
CA THR A 40 -10.85 30.20 -4.99
C THR A 40 -10.47 28.75 -5.27
N ILE A 41 -10.07 28.45 -6.50
CA ILE A 41 -9.59 27.11 -6.86
C ILE A 41 -8.37 26.72 -6.04
N HIS A 42 -7.38 27.60 -5.90
CA HIS A 42 -6.18 27.29 -5.14
C HIS A 42 -6.49 27.03 -3.66
N TYR A 43 -7.37 27.85 -3.05
CA TYR A 43 -7.85 27.63 -1.69
C TYR A 43 -8.55 26.27 -1.55
N LYS A 44 -9.48 25.96 -2.46
CA LYS A 44 -10.23 24.70 -2.46
C LYS A 44 -9.34 23.48 -2.63
N LEU A 45 -8.43 23.50 -3.60
CA LEU A 45 -7.44 22.44 -3.80
C LEU A 45 -6.59 22.23 -2.54
N LYS A 46 -6.14 23.31 -1.88
CA LYS A 46 -5.41 23.23 -0.61
C LYS A 46 -6.25 22.59 0.50
N MET A 47 -7.54 22.94 0.60
CA MET A 47 -8.44 22.36 1.60
C MET A 47 -8.75 20.89 1.32
N MET A 48 -9.02 20.51 0.07
CA MET A 48 -9.29 19.13 -0.33
C MET A 48 -8.07 18.22 -0.11
N VAL A 49 -6.86 18.71 -0.39
CA VAL A 49 -5.62 17.98 -0.05
C VAL A 49 -5.47 17.80 1.45
N LYS A 50 -5.74 18.85 2.26
CA LYS A 50 -5.70 18.74 3.73
C LYS A 50 -6.72 17.73 4.28
N ARG A 51 -7.87 17.58 3.63
CA ARG A 51 -8.90 16.60 3.98
C ARG A 51 -8.59 15.19 3.48
N GLY A 52 -7.55 15.00 2.67
CA GLY A 52 -7.22 13.71 2.06
C GLY A 52 -8.10 13.33 0.87
N GLU A 53 -8.91 14.26 0.36
CA GLU A 53 -9.79 14.02 -0.80
C GLU A 53 -9.02 14.07 -2.13
N LEU A 54 -7.85 14.72 -2.14
CA LEU A 54 -6.96 14.84 -3.30
C LEU A 54 -5.51 14.59 -2.89
N ASN A 55 -4.76 13.97 -3.79
CA ASN A 55 -3.31 13.87 -3.73
C ASN A 55 -2.66 14.99 -4.52
N CYS A 56 -1.53 15.51 -4.04
CA CYS A 56 -0.71 16.45 -4.78
C CYS A 56 0.69 15.88 -5.02
N LYS A 57 1.19 15.98 -6.26
CA LYS A 57 2.56 15.61 -6.64
C LYS A 57 3.20 16.75 -7.41
N LYS A 58 4.46 17.07 -7.06
CA LYS A 58 5.24 18.06 -7.79
C LYS A 58 5.94 17.39 -8.97
N LYS A 59 5.69 17.87 -10.19
CA LYS A 59 6.35 17.40 -11.42
C LYS A 59 7.05 18.59 -12.08
N GLY A 60 8.36 18.68 -11.89
CA GLY A 60 9.15 19.84 -12.30
C GLY A 60 8.74 21.11 -11.56
N LYS A 61 8.31 22.14 -12.31
CA LYS A 61 7.83 23.41 -11.75
C LYS A 61 6.32 23.41 -11.42
N ALA A 62 5.57 22.40 -11.86
CA ALA A 62 4.12 22.35 -11.68
C ALA A 62 3.69 21.41 -10.55
N ILE A 63 2.60 21.76 -9.87
CA ILE A 63 1.90 20.87 -8.93
C ILE A 63 0.73 20.25 -9.67
N LEU A 64 0.68 18.92 -9.66
CA LEU A 64 -0.39 18.11 -10.22
C LEU A 64 -1.24 17.55 -9.09
N TYR A 65 -2.55 17.63 -9.27
CA TYR A 65 -3.57 17.11 -8.36
C TYR A 65 -4.20 15.87 -8.99
N SER A 66 -4.37 14.82 -8.19
CA SER A 66 -5.00 13.57 -8.61
C SER A 66 -5.95 13.06 -7.53
N LEU A 67 -6.93 12.25 -7.91
CA LEU A 67 -7.76 11.54 -6.95
C LEU A 67 -6.90 10.48 -6.20
N PRO A 68 -7.21 10.20 -4.93
CA PRO A 68 -6.62 9.08 -4.22
C PRO A 68 -7.04 7.78 -4.90
N LEU A 69 -6.08 6.87 -5.11
CA LEU A 69 -6.39 5.54 -5.62
C LEU A 69 -7.24 4.83 -4.58
N THR A 70 -8.51 4.57 -4.90
CA THR A 70 -9.32 3.72 -4.05
C THR A 70 -8.95 2.26 -4.31
N VAL A 71 -9.13 1.38 -3.32
CA VAL A 71 -8.78 -0.05 -3.45
C VAL A 71 -9.58 -0.72 -4.60
N ALA A 72 -10.70 -0.11 -5.01
CA ALA A 72 -11.51 -0.54 -6.16
C ALA A 72 -10.87 -0.25 -7.54
N ASP A 73 -9.92 0.70 -7.61
CA ASP A 73 -9.25 1.08 -8.87
C ASP A 73 -7.97 0.27 -9.13
N LEU A 74 -7.58 -0.60 -8.20
CA LEU A 74 -6.47 -1.53 -8.42
C LEU A 74 -6.93 -2.59 -9.43
N PRO A 75 -6.26 -2.73 -10.59
CA PRO A 75 -6.60 -3.80 -11.51
C PRO A 75 -6.44 -5.14 -10.77
N GLU A 76 -7.52 -5.93 -10.73
CA GLU A 76 -7.62 -7.32 -10.24
C GLU A 76 -6.66 -8.30 -10.95
N ALA A 77 -5.63 -7.83 -11.65
CA ALA A 77 -4.68 -8.61 -12.44
C ALA A 77 -3.78 -9.53 -11.60
N LYS A 78 -3.95 -9.56 -10.28
CA LYS A 78 -3.33 -10.54 -9.38
C LYS A 78 -4.36 -11.25 -8.51
N ARG A 79 -5.58 -11.49 -9.01
CA ARG A 79 -6.31 -12.70 -8.58
C ARG A 79 -5.52 -13.88 -9.10
N GLU A 80 -4.52 -14.26 -8.32
CA GLU A 80 -3.80 -15.51 -8.41
C GLU A 80 -4.81 -16.59 -8.80
N LEU A 81 -4.58 -17.21 -9.96
CA LEU A 81 -5.18 -18.48 -10.29
C LEU A 81 -5.03 -19.33 -9.04
N ALA A 82 -6.16 -19.61 -8.36
CA ALA A 82 -6.18 -20.54 -7.25
C ALA A 82 -5.35 -21.76 -7.66
N PRO A 83 -4.40 -22.23 -6.83
CA PRO A 83 -3.58 -23.37 -7.19
C PRO A 83 -4.55 -24.48 -7.59
N LYS A 84 -4.50 -24.92 -8.86
CA LYS A 84 -5.30 -26.05 -9.33
C LYS A 84 -5.03 -27.18 -8.34
N MET A 85 -6.01 -27.49 -7.50
CA MET A 85 -5.94 -28.61 -6.59
C MET A 85 -5.86 -29.86 -7.45
N VAL A 86 -4.65 -30.30 -7.76
CA VAL A 86 -4.43 -31.63 -8.32
C VAL A 86 -4.74 -32.57 -7.17
N SER A 87 -5.97 -33.06 -7.12
CA SER A 87 -6.34 -34.21 -6.32
C SER A 87 -5.50 -35.39 -6.84
N ARG A 88 -4.33 -35.61 -6.24
CA ARG A 88 -3.64 -36.88 -6.36
C ARG A 88 -4.49 -37.88 -5.59
N GLY A 89 -5.44 -38.51 -6.29
CA GLY A 89 -6.09 -39.72 -5.80
C GLY A 89 -5.03 -40.76 -5.43
N PRO A 90 -5.38 -41.75 -4.58
CA PRO A 90 -4.42 -42.73 -4.11
C PRO A 90 -3.95 -43.58 -5.29
N LYS A 91 -2.64 -43.57 -5.58
CA LYS A 91 -2.05 -44.59 -6.44
C LYS A 91 -2.11 -45.90 -5.67
N ALA A 92 -2.89 -46.83 -6.21
CA ALA A 92 -2.97 -48.20 -5.74
C ALA A 92 -1.56 -48.81 -5.63
N LEU A 93 -1.37 -49.55 -4.54
CA LEU A 93 -0.24 -50.42 -4.26
C LEU A 93 -0.14 -51.49 -5.35
N THR A 94 1.04 -51.62 -5.96
CA THR A 94 1.46 -52.87 -6.59
C THR A 94 2.85 -53.20 -6.09
N GLU A 95 2.89 -54.29 -5.33
CA GLU A 95 4.06 -54.96 -4.78
C GLU A 95 4.88 -55.58 -5.92
N ASN A 96 6.22 -55.53 -5.84
CA ASN A 96 7.07 -56.72 -5.83
C ASN A 96 8.58 -56.41 -5.94
N THR A 97 9.29 -56.95 -4.94
CA THR A 97 10.62 -57.59 -5.00
C THR A 97 11.71 -57.01 -5.90
N LEU A 98 12.80 -56.54 -5.27
CA LEU A 98 14.07 -57.28 -5.30
C LEU A 98 15.04 -56.76 -4.22
N ARG A 99 15.62 -57.74 -3.54
CA ARG A 99 16.67 -57.66 -2.52
C ARG A 99 17.81 -56.70 -2.86
N SER A 100 18.31 -55.99 -1.85
CA SER A 100 19.74 -55.96 -1.48
C SER A 100 19.83 -55.51 -0.03
N GLU A 101 20.51 -56.31 0.78
CA GLU A 101 20.77 -56.05 2.19
C GLU A 101 21.79 -54.92 2.40
N ASP A 102 21.95 -54.54 3.66
CA ASP A 102 23.06 -53.78 4.24
C ASP A 102 23.07 -52.25 3.97
N TYR A 103 23.15 -51.33 4.93
CA TYR A 103 23.79 -51.30 6.24
C TYR A 103 23.08 -50.30 7.17
N LEU A 104 23.01 -50.64 8.45
CA LEU A 104 22.83 -49.72 9.58
C LEU A 104 23.81 -48.55 9.50
N VAL A 105 23.35 -47.30 9.67
CA VAL A 105 23.96 -46.36 10.63
C VAL A 105 22.94 -45.32 11.11
N LYS A 106 22.48 -45.46 12.36
CA LYS A 106 21.97 -44.32 13.15
C LYS A 106 23.15 -43.39 13.47
N ARG A 107 23.12 -42.13 13.04
CA ARG A 107 23.98 -41.08 13.60
C ARG A 107 23.11 -40.03 14.29
N TYR A 108 22.97 -40.17 15.59
CA TYR A 108 22.71 -39.02 16.46
C TYR A 108 23.95 -38.14 16.43
N SER A 109 23.79 -36.86 16.08
CA SER A 109 24.76 -35.84 16.47
C SER A 109 24.01 -34.65 17.07
N SER A 110 24.20 -34.53 18.38
CA SER A 110 23.82 -33.41 19.22
C SER A 110 24.55 -32.14 18.77
N GLY A 111 23.80 -31.14 18.31
CA GLY A 111 24.36 -29.86 17.84
C GLY A 111 23.68 -28.65 18.48
N ARG A 112 24.06 -28.37 19.73
CA ARG A 112 24.10 -27.05 20.39
C ARG A 112 22.95 -26.07 20.11
N GLN A 113 21.95 -26.06 21.02
CA GLN A 113 21.06 -24.91 21.21
C GLN A 113 21.89 -23.65 21.49
N ARG A 114 21.95 -22.75 20.51
CA ARG A 114 22.41 -21.38 20.72
C ARG A 114 21.34 -20.64 21.53
N ARG A 115 21.56 -20.52 22.84
CA ARG A 115 20.83 -19.57 23.69
C ARG A 115 21.23 -18.16 23.27
N SER A 116 20.39 -17.47 22.50
CA SER A 116 20.42 -16.01 22.41
C SER A 116 19.37 -15.44 23.37
N LYS A 117 19.77 -14.35 24.03
CA LYS A 117 19.31 -13.84 25.32
C LYS A 117 17.84 -13.37 25.32
N SER A 118 17.17 -13.53 26.46
CA SER A 118 15.79 -13.09 26.70
C SER A 118 15.66 -11.56 26.77
N LEU A 119 14.46 -11.05 26.46
CA LEU A 119 14.05 -9.64 26.45
C LEU A 119 14.42 -8.85 27.73
N ALA A 120 14.56 -9.54 28.87
CA ALA A 120 14.95 -8.95 30.15
C ALA A 120 16.37 -8.37 30.18
N ALA A 121 17.26 -8.81 29.28
CA ALA A 121 18.66 -8.35 29.25
C ALA A 121 18.86 -6.99 28.53
N MET A 122 17.84 -6.42 27.87
CA MET A 122 17.95 -5.12 27.20
C MET A 122 17.47 -3.92 28.04
N ALA A 123 16.91 -4.15 29.25
CA ALA A 123 16.22 -3.11 30.01
C ALA A 123 17.10 -2.37 31.06
N PHE A 124 18.40 -2.69 31.17
CA PHE A 124 19.26 -2.18 32.26
C PHE A 124 20.65 -1.67 31.82
N GLU A 125 20.83 -1.32 30.55
CA GLU A 125 21.93 -0.46 30.09
C GLU A 125 21.31 0.87 29.62
N GLY A 126 21.57 2.05 30.15
CA GLY A 126 22.42 2.50 31.23
C GLY A 126 22.25 4.02 31.29
N ASN A 127 22.10 4.53 32.51
CA ASN A 127 22.14 5.97 32.82
C ASN A 127 23.45 6.57 32.29
N GLY A 128 23.35 7.57 31.40
CA GLY A 128 24.42 8.49 31.06
C GLY A 128 24.23 9.80 31.82
N GLU A 129 24.91 9.94 32.95
CA GLU A 129 25.00 11.16 33.75
C GLU A 129 25.45 12.36 32.89
N GLY A 130 24.65 13.43 32.90
CA GLY A 130 25.07 14.74 32.45
C GLY A 130 26.11 15.31 33.41
N ARG A 131 27.36 15.41 32.95
CA ARG A 131 28.35 16.29 33.57
C ARG A 131 28.19 17.69 32.98
N ARG A 132 27.66 18.60 33.79
CA ARG A 132 28.05 20.02 33.78
C ARG A 132 29.26 20.19 34.67
#